data_AF-A0A7R9ZGU1-F1
#
_entry.id   AF-A0A7R9ZGU1-F1
#
_cell.length_a   1.000
_cell.length_b   1.000
_cell.length_c   1.000
_cell.angle_alpha   90.00
_cell.angle_beta   90.00
_cell.angle_gamma   90.00
#
_symmetry.space_group_name_H-M   'P 1'
#
loop_
_entity.id
_entity.type
_entity.pdbx_description
1 polymer ?
#
loop_
_entity_poly.entity_id
_entity_poly.type
_entity_poly.pdbx_seq_one_letter_code
_entity_poly.pdbx_strand_id
1 'polypeptide(L)'
;EVDLSQRYAALGLRLLCCNPDVRKMAVEENMIGPFHAMAHSSILDYQKSASVSLASMSLDETNKVVLMKKGALKDILCLCNSSDVIVKQHAVFAAANMANSPELHRDFLNAGGIEILRDVDLSGDVMIARDVARAFSSLSTNESAKSIIVDKNVLK
;
A
#
# COMPACT_ATOMS: atom_id res chain seq x y z
N GLU A 1 21.34 -13.08 -18.32
CA GLU A 1 20.16 -12.80 -19.16
C GLU A 1 18.83 -12.81 -18.42
N VAL A 2 18.56 -13.77 -17.51
CA VAL A 2 17.26 -13.87 -16.80
C VAL A 2 16.89 -12.62 -15.98
N ASP A 3 17.86 -11.93 -15.37
CA ASP A 3 17.63 -10.73 -14.55
C ASP A 3 17.12 -9.54 -15.39
N LEU A 4 17.61 -9.35 -16.62
CA LEU A 4 17.16 -8.26 -17.49
C LEU A 4 15.71 -8.46 -17.94
N SER A 5 15.35 -9.68 -18.36
CA SER A 5 13.98 -9.99 -18.78
C SER A 5 12.98 -9.83 -17.63
N GLN A 6 13.35 -10.23 -16.41
CA GLN A 6 12.49 -10.03 -15.23
C GLN A 6 12.35 -8.56 -14.85
N ARG A 7 13.42 -7.75 -14.96
CA ARG A 7 13.34 -6.29 -14.79
C ARG A 7 12.45 -5.61 -15.81
N TYR A 8 12.56 -5.97 -17.09
CA TYR A 8 11.66 -5.43 -18.11
C TYR A 8 10.20 -5.87 -17.90
N ALA A 9 9.96 -7.11 -17.45
CA ALA A 9 8.62 -7.57 -17.10
C ALA A 9 8.03 -6.78 -15.91
N ALA A 10 8.81 -6.59 -14.84
CA ALA A 10 8.40 -5.80 -13.68
C ALA A 10 8.10 -4.34 -14.07
N LEU A 11 8.92 -3.74 -14.93
CA LEU A 11 8.70 -2.41 -15.48
C LEU A 11 7.42 -2.35 -16.33
N GLY A 12 7.20 -3.36 -17.18
CA GLY A 12 5.98 -3.50 -17.98
C GLY A 12 4.73 -3.55 -17.10
N LEU A 13 4.73 -4.40 -16.07
CA LEU A 13 3.63 -4.49 -15.10
C LEU A 13 3.37 -3.15 -14.40
N ARG A 14 4.43 -2.44 -14.01
CA ARG A 14 4.32 -1.10 -13.42
C ARG A 14 3.64 -0.11 -14.36
N LEU A 15 4.09 -0.05 -15.60
CA LEU A 15 3.55 0.86 -16.61
C LEU A 15 2.08 0.55 -16.93
N LEU A 16 1.70 -0.73 -16.96
CA LEU A 16 0.33 -1.17 -17.12
C LEU A 16 -0.56 -0.66 -15.99
N CYS A 17 -0.15 -0.78 -14.73
CA CYS A 17 -0.94 -0.31 -13.58
C CYS A 17 -1.07 1.22 -13.48
N CYS A 18 -0.19 1.99 -14.14
CA CYS A 18 -0.33 3.44 -14.23
C CYS A 18 -1.47 3.86 -15.17
N ASN A 19 -1.92 2.99 -16.08
CA ASN A 19 -3.07 3.26 -16.95
C ASN A 19 -4.39 2.92 -16.24
N PRO A 20 -5.34 3.87 -16.14
CA PRO A 20 -6.65 3.65 -15.52
C PRO A 20 -7.47 2.46 -16.03
N ASP A 21 -7.43 2.20 -17.33
CA ASP A 21 -8.22 1.14 -17.94
C ASP A 21 -7.60 -0.23 -17.66
N VAL A 22 -6.26 -0.26 -17.64
CA VAL A 22 -5.49 -1.51 -17.46
C VAL A 22 -5.39 -1.92 -15.99
N ARG A 23 -5.39 -0.98 -15.03
CA ARG A 23 -5.35 -1.34 -13.60
C ARG A 23 -6.57 -2.14 -13.14
N LYS A 24 -7.74 -1.97 -13.76
CA LYS A 24 -8.93 -2.79 -13.45
C LYS A 24 -8.74 -4.21 -13.95
N MET A 25 -8.35 -4.35 -15.21
CA MET A 25 -8.04 -5.63 -15.83
C MET A 25 -6.95 -6.39 -15.06
N ALA A 26 -5.88 -5.73 -14.61
CA ALA A 26 -4.81 -6.37 -13.84
C ALA A 26 -5.33 -7.00 -12.53
N VAL A 27 -6.27 -6.34 -11.86
CA VAL A 27 -6.86 -6.82 -10.61
C VAL A 27 -7.85 -7.96 -10.87
N GLU A 28 -8.64 -7.86 -11.93
CA GLU A 28 -9.60 -8.88 -12.39
C GLU A 28 -8.91 -10.16 -12.86
N GLU A 29 -7.81 -10.05 -13.62
CA GLU A 29 -7.02 -11.15 -14.17
C GLU A 29 -6.08 -11.81 -13.13
N ASN A 30 -6.33 -11.59 -11.83
CA ASN A 30 -5.55 -12.16 -10.73
C ASN A 30 -4.05 -11.80 -10.72
N MET A 31 -3.62 -10.69 -11.32
CA MET A 31 -2.21 -10.32 -11.46
C MET A 31 -1.52 -9.87 -10.16
N ILE A 32 -2.15 -10.05 -8.99
CA ILE A 32 -1.59 -9.68 -7.69
C ILE A 32 -0.41 -10.57 -7.28
N GLY A 33 -0.37 -11.84 -7.70
CA GLY A 33 0.72 -12.76 -7.37
C GLY A 33 2.11 -12.26 -7.77
N PRO A 34 2.33 -11.79 -9.01
CA PRO A 34 3.57 -11.12 -9.40
C PRO A 34 3.95 -9.92 -8.53
N PHE A 35 3.00 -9.07 -8.15
CA PHE A 35 3.27 -7.91 -7.28
C PHE A 35 3.65 -8.34 -5.86
N HIS A 36 3.02 -9.39 -5.33
CA HIS A 36 3.40 -10.00 -4.05
C HIS A 36 4.86 -10.46 -4.08
N ALA A 37 5.25 -11.23 -5.10
CA ALA A 37 6.64 -11.70 -5.24
C ALA A 37 7.65 -10.53 -5.36
N MET A 38 7.27 -9.46 -6.06
CA MET A 38 8.11 -8.27 -6.19
C MET A 38 8.22 -7.48 -4.87
N ALA A 39 7.15 -7.42 -4.07
CA ALA A 39 7.14 -6.73 -2.78
C ALA A 39 8.08 -7.39 -1.75
N HIS A 40 8.19 -8.72 -1.77
CA HIS A 40 9.07 -9.49 -0.87
C HIS A 40 10.46 -9.78 -1.46
N SER A 41 10.77 -9.24 -2.63
CA SER A 41 12.08 -9.43 -3.25
C SER A 41 13.18 -8.67 -2.50
N SER A 42 14.41 -9.20 -2.50
CA SER A 42 15.60 -8.48 -2.03
C SER A 42 16.08 -7.39 -3.01
N ILE A 43 15.53 -7.37 -4.23
CA ILE A 43 15.90 -6.41 -5.27
C ILE A 43 15.05 -5.15 -5.13
N LEU A 44 15.70 -4.03 -4.83
CA LEU A 44 15.04 -2.75 -4.59
C LEU A 44 14.17 -2.27 -5.77
N ASP A 45 14.62 -2.48 -7.00
CA ASP A 45 13.86 -2.10 -8.20
C ASP A 45 12.51 -2.83 -8.30
N TYR A 46 12.43 -4.07 -7.78
CA TYR A 46 11.20 -4.84 -7.72
C TYR A 46 10.27 -4.32 -6.63
N GLN A 47 10.80 -3.99 -5.45
CA GLN A 47 10.01 -3.34 -4.40
C GLN A 47 9.46 -1.97 -4.85
N LYS A 48 10.26 -1.17 -5.58
CA LYS A 48 9.82 0.09 -6.18
C LYS A 48 8.72 -0.12 -7.21
N SER A 49 8.87 -1.14 -8.06
CA SER A 49 7.85 -1.46 -9.07
C SER A 49 6.55 -1.95 -8.42
N ALA A 50 6.65 -2.79 -7.40
CA ALA A 50 5.49 -3.27 -6.63
C ALA A 50 4.77 -2.13 -5.91
N SER A 51 5.48 -1.30 -5.14
CA SER A 51 4.90 -0.19 -4.38
C SER A 51 4.18 0.82 -5.29
N VAL A 52 4.79 1.22 -6.42
CA VAL A 52 4.15 2.12 -7.40
C VAL A 52 2.88 1.49 -8.01
N SER A 53 2.93 0.19 -8.33
CA SER A 53 1.80 -0.51 -8.94
C SER A 53 0.64 -0.66 -7.96
N LEU A 54 0.92 -1.07 -6.71
CA LEU A 54 -0.06 -1.20 -5.63
C LEU A 54 -0.69 0.15 -5.28
N ALA A 55 0.12 1.22 -5.22
CA ALA A 55 -0.37 2.59 -5.09
C ALA A 55 -1.33 2.96 -6.22
N SER A 56 -0.95 2.71 -7.47
CA SER A 56 -1.77 3.04 -8.64
C SER A 56 -3.08 2.25 -8.67
N MET A 57 -3.06 0.96 -8.30
CA MET A 57 -4.25 0.12 -8.22
C MET A 57 -5.18 0.55 -7.08
N SER A 58 -4.64 1.00 -5.95
CA SER A 58 -5.39 1.46 -4.78
C SER A 58 -6.20 2.75 -5.02
N LEU A 59 -5.92 3.48 -6.10
CA LEU A 59 -6.67 4.70 -6.47
C LEU A 59 -8.12 4.40 -6.91
N ASP A 60 -8.38 3.17 -7.36
CA ASP A 60 -9.71 2.76 -7.81
C ASP A 60 -10.45 2.00 -6.70
N GLU A 61 -11.62 2.48 -6.30
CA GLU A 61 -12.41 1.87 -5.22
C GLU A 61 -12.75 0.40 -5.49
N THR A 62 -13.04 0.02 -6.75
CA THR A 62 -13.38 -1.37 -7.08
C THR A 62 -12.20 -2.31 -6.85
N ASN A 63 -10.99 -1.80 -7.07
CA ASN A 63 -9.76 -2.56 -6.91
C ASN A 63 -9.41 -2.79 -5.45
N LYS A 64 -9.70 -1.83 -4.56
CA LYS A 64 -9.32 -1.93 -3.14
C LYS A 64 -9.89 -3.17 -2.46
N VAL A 65 -11.17 -3.49 -2.72
CA VAL A 65 -11.80 -4.69 -2.16
C VAL A 65 -11.09 -5.96 -2.63
N VAL A 66 -10.69 -6.01 -3.89
CA VAL A 66 -10.00 -7.18 -4.47
C VAL A 66 -8.55 -7.27 -3.95
N LEU A 67 -7.84 -6.15 -3.85
CA LEU A 67 -6.51 -6.06 -3.25
C LEU A 67 -6.52 -6.58 -1.81
N MET A 68 -7.50 -6.17 -1.01
CA MET A 68 -7.70 -6.69 0.35
C MET A 68 -7.89 -8.20 0.36
N LYS A 69 -8.85 -8.72 -0.43
CA LYS A 69 -9.16 -10.16 -0.49
C LYS A 69 -7.98 -11.01 -0.94
N LYS A 70 -7.10 -10.45 -1.78
CA LYS A 70 -5.90 -11.12 -2.28
C LYS A 70 -4.68 -10.97 -1.37
N GLY A 71 -4.83 -10.37 -0.19
CA GLY A 71 -3.76 -10.23 0.79
C GLY A 71 -2.77 -9.08 0.51
N ALA A 72 -3.02 -8.27 -0.52
CA ALA A 72 -2.11 -7.19 -0.92
C ALA A 72 -1.94 -6.12 0.17
N LEU A 73 -2.90 -5.99 1.10
CA LEU A 73 -2.74 -5.09 2.25
C LEU A 73 -1.53 -5.44 3.10
N LYS A 74 -1.28 -6.73 3.33
CA LYS A 74 -0.11 -7.16 4.12
C LYS A 74 1.18 -6.79 3.41
N ASP A 75 1.20 -6.91 2.09
CA ASP A 75 2.36 -6.52 1.27
C ASP A 75 2.59 -5.01 1.31
N ILE A 76 1.51 -4.21 1.16
CA ILE A 76 1.56 -2.75 1.28
C ILE A 76 2.11 -2.35 2.65
N LEU A 77 1.56 -2.90 3.73
CA LEU A 77 1.98 -2.60 5.10
C LEU A 77 3.43 -3.05 5.38
N CYS A 78 3.89 -4.15 4.77
CA CYS A 78 5.29 -4.57 4.82
C CYS A 78 6.20 -3.50 4.17
N LEU A 79 5.82 -3.02 2.98
CA LEU A 79 6.59 -2.02 2.23
C LEU A 79 6.63 -0.65 2.93
N CYS A 80 5.66 -0.31 3.79
CA CYS A 80 5.71 0.89 4.64
C CYS A 80 6.94 0.91 5.57
N ASN A 81 7.50 -0.24 5.92
CA ASN A 81 8.70 -0.35 6.77
C ASN A 81 10.00 -0.35 5.97
N SER A 82 9.95 -0.14 4.65
CA SER A 82 11.16 -0.07 3.83
C SER A 82 12.06 1.11 4.22
N SER A 83 13.38 0.91 4.14
CA SER A 83 14.36 1.98 4.34
C SER A 83 14.48 2.90 3.12
N ASP A 84 13.99 2.48 1.95
CA ASP A 84 13.97 3.31 0.75
C ASP A 84 12.76 4.25 0.75
N VAL A 85 13.03 5.55 0.60
CA VAL A 85 12.03 6.61 0.67
C VAL A 85 10.96 6.45 -0.41
N ILE A 86 11.32 6.04 -1.63
CA ILE A 86 10.36 5.91 -2.74
C ILE A 86 9.40 4.75 -2.46
N VAL A 87 9.92 3.60 -2.04
CA VAL A 87 9.10 2.45 -1.66
C VAL A 87 8.15 2.81 -0.52
N LYS A 88 8.69 3.41 0.54
CA LYS A 88 7.93 3.84 1.72
C LYS A 88 6.83 4.83 1.33
N GLN A 89 7.15 5.86 0.56
CA GLN A 89 6.22 6.90 0.15
C GLN A 89 5.03 6.32 -0.63
N HIS A 90 5.28 5.46 -1.63
CA HIS A 90 4.21 4.84 -2.39
C HIS A 90 3.41 3.83 -1.56
N ALA A 91 4.05 3.08 -0.66
CA ALA A 91 3.37 2.15 0.22
C ALA A 91 2.44 2.86 1.22
N VAL A 92 2.91 3.93 1.85
CA VAL A 92 2.11 4.77 2.75
C VAL A 92 0.94 5.41 2.00
N PHE A 93 1.19 5.92 0.79
CA PHE A 93 0.12 6.45 -0.06
C PHE A 93 -0.95 5.39 -0.39
N ALA A 94 -0.52 4.17 -0.73
CA ALA A 94 -1.42 3.05 -0.97
C ALA A 94 -2.22 2.70 0.29
N ALA A 95 -1.56 2.57 1.45
CA ALA A 95 -2.22 2.28 2.73
C ALA A 95 -3.26 3.34 3.08
N ALA A 96 -2.95 4.61 2.88
CA ALA A 96 -3.88 5.71 3.12
C ALA A 96 -5.09 5.68 2.16
N ASN A 97 -4.92 5.22 0.92
CA ASN A 97 -6.04 5.00 0.00
C ASN A 97 -6.95 3.85 0.46
N MET A 98 -6.38 2.77 0.98
CA MET A 98 -7.15 1.65 1.54
C MET A 98 -7.91 2.06 2.82
N ALA A 99 -7.27 2.84 3.68
CA ALA A 99 -7.88 3.41 4.88
C ALA A 99 -9.03 4.40 4.59
N ASN A 100 -9.09 4.96 3.37
CA ASN A 100 -10.17 5.84 2.95
C ASN A 100 -11.49 5.12 2.65
N SER A 101 -11.50 3.78 2.63
CA SER A 101 -12.69 2.98 2.35
C SER A 101 -13.20 2.34 3.64
N PRO A 102 -14.35 2.79 4.21
CA PRO A 102 -14.86 2.31 5.50
C PRO A 102 -15.06 0.80 5.59
N GLU A 103 -15.44 0.17 4.47
CA GLU A 103 -15.64 -1.27 4.36
C GLU A 103 -14.37 -2.07 4.66
N LEU A 104 -13.18 -1.47 4.45
CA LEU A 104 -11.89 -2.12 4.64
C LEU A 104 -11.29 -1.83 6.01
N HIS A 105 -11.90 -0.96 6.81
CA HIS A 105 -11.36 -0.55 8.11
C HIS A 105 -11.12 -1.74 9.03
N ARG A 106 -12.10 -2.67 9.13
CA ARG A 106 -11.95 -3.84 9.99
C ARG A 106 -10.72 -4.67 9.62
N ASP A 107 -10.54 -4.94 8.34
CA ASP A 107 -9.42 -5.74 7.86
C ASP A 107 -8.09 -4.98 7.96
N PHE A 108 -8.13 -3.65 7.79
CA PHE A 108 -6.99 -2.76 8.01
C PHE A 108 -6.51 -2.79 9.48
N LEU A 109 -7.46 -2.73 10.42
CA LEU A 109 -7.19 -2.85 11.86
C LEU A 109 -6.63 -4.23 12.20
N ASN A 110 -7.24 -5.30 11.69
CA ASN A 110 -6.79 -6.67 11.92
C ASN A 110 -5.39 -6.95 11.37
N ALA A 111 -4.96 -6.22 10.34
CA ALA A 111 -3.63 -6.31 9.78
C ALA A 111 -2.56 -5.51 10.56
N GLY A 112 -2.93 -4.83 11.66
CA GLY A 112 -2.02 -3.99 12.44
C GLY A 112 -1.65 -2.68 11.74
N GLY A 113 -2.53 -2.19 10.85
CA GLY A 113 -2.23 -1.03 10.03
C GLY A 113 -2.04 0.27 10.82
N ILE A 114 -2.68 0.42 11.99
CA ILE A 114 -2.50 1.61 12.84
C ILE A 114 -1.09 1.67 13.39
N GLU A 115 -0.59 0.55 13.91
CA GLU A 115 0.72 0.44 14.54
C GLU A 115 1.83 0.67 13.53
N ILE A 116 1.69 0.08 12.34
CA ILE A 116 2.63 0.27 11.25
C ILE A 116 2.66 1.75 10.87
N LEU A 117 1.50 2.39 10.61
CA LEU A 117 1.47 3.82 10.25
C LEU A 117 1.96 4.75 11.37
N ARG A 118 1.79 4.38 12.64
CA ARG A 118 2.33 5.13 13.78
C ARG A 118 3.86 5.06 13.81
N ASP A 119 4.42 3.91 13.49
CA ASP A 119 5.86 3.64 13.57
C ASP A 119 6.61 4.06 12.29
N VAL A 120 5.90 4.46 11.23
CA VAL A 120 6.51 5.04 10.02
C VAL A 120 7.27 6.31 10.40
N ASP A 121 8.54 6.34 10.04
CA ASP A 121 9.36 7.54 10.15
C ASP A 121 8.81 8.65 9.24
N LEU A 122 8.33 9.72 9.89
CA LEU A 122 7.77 10.91 9.25
C LEU A 122 8.83 11.99 9.01
N SER A 123 10.07 11.78 9.48
CA SER A 123 11.13 12.77 9.34
C SER A 123 11.62 12.82 7.90
N GLY A 124 11.60 14.01 7.31
CA GLY A 124 12.20 14.26 6.00
C GLY A 124 11.30 14.09 4.76
N ASP A 125 10.04 13.65 4.88
CA ASP A 125 9.10 13.62 3.74
C ASP A 125 7.68 14.10 4.13
N VAL A 126 7.35 15.30 3.67
CA VAL A 126 6.03 15.94 3.88
C VAL A 126 4.90 15.11 3.28
N MET A 127 5.15 14.37 2.19
CA MET A 127 4.14 13.54 1.55
C MET A 127 3.78 12.34 2.43
N ILE A 128 4.78 11.70 3.05
CA ILE A 128 4.57 10.60 3.99
C ILE A 128 3.75 11.08 5.20
N ALA A 129 4.17 12.19 5.83
CA ALA A 129 3.45 12.77 6.96
C ALA A 129 1.99 13.10 6.61
N ARG A 130 1.76 13.71 5.44
CA ARG A 130 0.43 14.03 4.94
C ARG A 130 -0.43 12.77 4.75
N ASP A 131 0.11 11.73 4.13
CA ASP A 131 -0.66 10.52 3.84
C ASP A 131 -0.93 9.68 5.10
N VAL A 132 -0.02 9.66 6.08
CA VAL A 132 -0.28 9.09 7.42
C VAL A 132 -1.40 9.85 8.13
N ALA A 133 -1.35 11.18 8.15
CA ALA A 133 -2.40 12.00 8.74
C ALA A 133 -3.76 11.78 8.06
N ARG A 134 -3.77 11.67 6.72
CA ARG A 134 -4.96 11.34 5.94
C ARG A 134 -5.53 9.98 6.32
N ALA A 135 -4.68 8.96 6.44
CA ALA A 135 -5.10 7.62 6.85
C ALA A 135 -5.77 7.63 8.24
N PHE A 136 -5.14 8.28 9.24
CA PHE A 136 -5.72 8.39 10.58
C PHE A 136 -7.01 9.20 10.60
N SER A 137 -7.11 10.26 9.79
CA SER A 137 -8.36 11.02 9.64
C SER A 137 -9.49 10.15 9.12
N SER A 138 -9.24 9.34 8.09
CA SER A 138 -10.24 8.43 7.53
C SER A 138 -10.62 7.32 8.52
N LEU A 139 -9.64 6.73 9.20
CA LEU A 139 -9.86 5.69 10.22
C LEU A 139 -10.64 6.22 11.43
N SER A 140 -10.41 7.48 11.82
CA SER A 140 -11.11 8.11 12.96
C SER A 140 -12.62 8.28 12.75
N THR A 141 -13.15 8.01 11.55
CA THR A 141 -14.60 7.92 11.35
C THR A 141 -15.21 6.64 11.94
N ASN A 142 -14.39 5.63 12.19
CA ASN A 142 -14.80 4.33 12.75
C ASN A 142 -14.50 4.27 14.25
N GLU A 143 -15.51 3.97 15.06
CA GLU A 143 -15.41 3.95 16.53
C GLU A 143 -14.39 2.93 17.06
N SER A 144 -14.26 1.77 16.40
CA SER A 144 -13.26 0.76 16.77
C SER A 144 -11.85 1.24 16.50
N ALA A 145 -11.65 1.94 15.38
CA ALA A 145 -10.36 2.54 15.06
C ALA A 145 -10.02 3.69 16.02
N LYS A 146 -10.99 4.54 16.41
CA LYS A 146 -10.79 5.61 17.39
C LYS A 146 -10.25 5.07 18.71
N SER A 147 -10.86 4.01 19.26
CA SER A 147 -10.39 3.39 20.51
C SER A 147 -8.92 2.99 20.38
N ILE A 148 -8.57 2.32 19.28
CA ILE A 148 -7.19 1.86 19.06
C ILE A 148 -6.21 3.04 18.88
N ILE A 149 -6.60 4.09 18.16
CA ILE A 149 -5.77 5.30 17.95
C ILE A 149 -5.48 5.99 19.30
N VAL A 150 -6.49 6.10 20.16
CA VAL A 150 -6.38 6.70 21.50
C VAL A 150 -5.54 5.81 22.42
N ASP A 151 -5.85 4.51 22.49
CA ASP A 151 -5.15 3.56 23.36
C ASP A 151 -3.67 3.43 22.99
N LYS A 152 -3.33 3.54 21.70
CA LYS A 152 -1.96 3.38 21.19
C LYS A 152 -1.15 4.67 21.15
N ASN A 153 -1.65 5.77 21.72
CA ASN A 153 -0.98 7.07 21.81
C ASN A 153 -0.45 7.57 20.45
N VAL A 154 -1.24 7.41 19.39
CA VAL A 154 -0.85 7.82 18.03
C VAL A 154 -0.71 9.35 17.90
N LEU A 155 -1.35 10.12 18.79
CA LEU A 155 -1.44 11.59 18.77
C LEU A 155 -0.41 12.29 19.69
N LYS A 156 0.83 11.81 19.76
CA LYS A 156 1.89 12.50 20.54
C LYS A 156 2.51 13.68 19.81
#